data_AF-A0A9X2YZ78-F1
#
_entry.id   AF-A0A9X2YZ78-F1
#
_cell.length_a   1.000
_cell.length_b   1.000
_cell.length_c   1.000
_cell.angle_alpha   90.00
_cell.angle_beta   90.00
_cell.angle_gamma   90.00
#
_symmetry.space_group_name_H-M   'P 1'
#
loop_
_entity.id
_entity.type
_entity.pdbx_description
1 polymer ?
#
loop_
_entity_poly.entity_id
_entity_poly.type
_entity_poly.pdbx_seq_one_letter_code
_entity_poly.pdbx_strand_id
1 'polypeptide(L)'
;MKNKLLPLFFVLSSYSAYSQVGIGTTMPNSSSQLEVVAQDKGVLIPRIQLKNTTDVTTIANGNINSLLVFNTATVADIKPGYYYWYENKWNRIVVSGENNGIAGGTGAPGTPGASGINADSTIYVDNSTGIVYILKPGT
;
A
#
# COMPACT_ATOMS: atom_id res chain seq x y z
N MET A 1 39.83 59.93 7.86
CA MET A 1 38.93 59.04 7.10
C MET A 1 38.20 58.17 8.12
N LYS A 2 37.01 58.59 8.57
CA LYS A 2 36.40 58.06 9.80
C LYS A 2 35.05 57.40 9.49
N ASN A 3 34.95 56.10 9.75
CA ASN A 3 33.75 55.34 10.11
C ASN A 3 32.69 55.01 9.03
N LYS A 4 33.04 54.96 7.73
CA LYS A 4 32.09 54.50 6.68
C LYS A 4 31.85 52.97 6.65
N LEU A 5 32.59 52.20 7.44
CA LEU A 5 32.45 50.74 7.52
C LEU A 5 31.26 50.29 8.40
N LEU A 6 30.86 51.12 9.38
CA LEU A 6 29.77 50.81 10.30
C LEU A 6 28.39 50.66 9.61
N PRO A 7 27.96 51.56 8.70
CA PRO A 7 26.70 51.37 7.99
C PRO A 7 26.74 50.17 7.02
N LEU A 8 27.90 49.85 6.44
CA LEU A 8 28.05 48.70 5.55
C LEU A 8 27.88 47.37 6.29
N PHE A 9 28.42 47.27 7.51
CA PHE A 9 28.25 46.10 8.37
C PHE A 9 26.78 45.87 8.72
N PHE A 10 26.03 46.93 9.03
CA PHE A 10 24.61 46.87 9.36
C PHE A 10 23.74 46.37 8.19
N VAL A 11 24.04 46.79 6.95
CA VAL A 11 23.34 46.35 5.73
C VAL A 11 23.64 44.88 5.39
N LEU A 12 24.86 44.42 5.63
CA LEU A 12 25.22 43.01 5.38
C LEU A 12 24.63 42.07 6.43
N SER A 13 24.48 42.51 7.68
CA SER A 13 23.87 41.72 8.76
C SER A 13 22.36 41.53 8.64
N SER A 14 21.66 42.31 7.79
CA SER A 14 20.21 42.17 7.58
C SER A 14 19.80 41.10 6.55
N TYR A 15 20.76 40.45 5.89
CA TYR A 15 20.47 39.37 4.94
C TYR A 15 20.57 38.00 5.63
N SER A 16 19.43 37.45 6.05
CA SER A 16 19.34 36.03 6.39
C SER A 16 19.42 35.21 5.09
N ALA A 17 20.52 34.46 4.90
CA ALA A 17 20.65 33.53 3.79
C ALA A 17 19.86 32.24 4.10
N TYR A 18 18.75 32.03 3.41
CA TYR A 18 18.09 30.72 3.37
C TYR A 18 18.88 29.82 2.42
N SER A 19 19.53 28.78 2.95
CA SER A 19 20.23 27.78 2.15
C SER A 19 19.43 26.49 2.10
N GLN A 20 19.26 25.95 0.90
CA GLN A 20 18.85 24.57 0.71
C GLN A 20 19.92 23.60 1.23
N VAL A 21 19.52 22.43 1.72
CA VAL A 21 20.45 21.43 2.26
C VAL A 21 20.86 20.49 1.14
N GLY A 22 22.12 20.59 0.70
CA GLY A 22 22.73 19.61 -0.19
C GLY A 22 23.59 18.62 0.58
N ILE A 23 23.39 17.32 0.34
CA ILE A 23 24.30 16.27 0.81
C ILE A 23 24.89 15.61 -0.44
N GLY A 24 26.20 15.77 -0.64
CA GLY A 24 26.89 15.23 -1.83
C GLY A 24 26.74 16.08 -3.10
N THR A 25 26.16 17.28 -3.00
CA THR A 25 26.13 18.29 -4.08
C THR A 25 26.36 19.69 -3.50
N THR A 26 27.12 20.52 -4.21
CA THR A 26 27.36 21.95 -3.88
C THR A 26 26.34 22.87 -4.54
N MET A 27 25.53 22.36 -5.47
CA MET A 27 24.52 23.10 -6.21
C MET A 27 23.18 22.35 -6.15
N PRO A 28 22.50 22.33 -4.99
CA PRO A 28 21.25 21.61 -4.87
C PRO A 28 20.16 22.34 -5.67
N ASN A 29 19.23 21.58 -6.24
CA ASN A 29 18.14 22.08 -7.06
C ASN A 29 17.31 23.10 -6.26
N SER A 30 17.01 24.24 -6.88
CA SER A 30 16.26 25.34 -6.25
C SER A 30 14.84 24.96 -5.83
N SER A 31 14.28 23.87 -6.38
CA SER A 31 12.97 23.33 -6.00
C SER A 31 13.05 22.31 -4.86
N SER A 32 14.23 22.08 -4.27
CA SER A 32 14.43 21.11 -3.19
C SER A 32 14.86 21.81 -1.90
N GLN A 33 14.24 21.41 -0.79
CA GLN A 33 14.71 21.83 0.54
C GLN A 33 15.87 20.94 1.04
N LEU A 34 15.90 19.68 0.59
CA LEU A 34 16.95 18.69 0.81
C LEU A 34 17.19 17.91 -0.48
N GLU A 35 18.43 17.86 -0.94
CA GLU A 35 18.88 16.99 -2.04
C GLU A 35 20.03 16.11 -1.55
N VAL A 36 19.94 14.80 -1.78
CA VAL A 36 20.98 13.84 -1.43
C VAL A 36 21.46 13.15 -2.70
N VAL A 37 22.72 13.39 -3.06
CA VAL A 37 23.37 12.82 -4.26
C VAL A 37 24.52 11.92 -3.82
N ALA A 38 24.49 10.66 -4.25
CA ALA A 38 25.57 9.70 -4.05
C ALA A 38 25.55 8.65 -5.16
N GLN A 39 26.71 8.06 -5.46
CA GLN A 39 26.82 6.98 -6.47
C GLN A 39 26.67 5.59 -5.86
N ASP A 40 27.07 5.42 -4.60
CA ASP A 40 27.26 4.13 -3.93
C ASP A 40 26.65 4.09 -2.52
N LYS A 41 25.79 5.05 -2.18
CA LYS A 41 25.17 5.19 -0.84
C LYS A 41 23.68 5.47 -0.94
N GLY A 42 22.94 5.07 0.10
CA GLY A 42 21.52 5.38 0.27
C GLY A 42 21.26 6.28 1.49
N VAL A 43 19.99 6.59 1.73
CA VAL A 43 19.54 7.36 2.90
C VAL A 43 18.85 6.42 3.88
N LEU A 44 19.35 6.38 5.11
CA LEU A 44 18.63 5.73 6.21
C LEU A 44 17.52 6.64 6.72
N ILE A 45 16.29 6.28 6.41
CA ILE A 45 15.08 6.84 7.03
C ILE A 45 14.98 6.33 8.48
N PRO A 46 14.44 7.12 9.44
CA PRO A 46 14.26 6.69 10.82
C PRO A 46 13.61 5.30 10.93
N ARG A 47 14.30 4.37 11.59
CA ARG A 47 13.84 3.01 11.83
C ARG A 47 13.14 2.94 13.18
N ILE A 48 11.83 2.71 13.16
CA ILE A 48 10.96 2.85 14.33
C ILE A 48 10.20 1.54 14.54
N GLN A 49 9.89 1.20 15.79
CA GLN A 49 8.99 0.09 16.13
C GLN A 49 7.59 0.66 16.35
N LEU A 50 6.80 0.76 15.28
CA LEU A 50 5.40 1.17 15.41
C LEU A 50 4.60 0.08 16.14
N LYS A 51 3.48 0.45 16.76
CA LYS A 51 2.62 -0.50 17.50
C LYS A 51 1.43 -1.02 16.69
N ASN A 52 0.91 -0.22 15.77
CA ASN A 52 -0.21 -0.50 14.87
C ASN A 52 -0.33 0.66 13.84
N THR A 53 -1.31 0.61 12.93
CA THR A 53 -1.49 1.69 11.94
C THR A 53 -2.02 3.02 12.51
N THR A 54 -2.51 3.06 13.74
CA THR A 54 -3.03 4.28 14.40
C THR A 54 -2.12 4.82 15.50
N ASP A 55 -0.86 4.36 15.55
CA ASP A 55 0.10 4.70 16.58
C ASP A 55 0.53 6.18 16.51
N VAL A 56 0.01 6.98 17.44
CA VAL A 56 0.34 8.40 17.65
C VAL A 56 1.33 8.63 18.80
N THR A 57 1.79 7.56 19.47
CA THR A 57 2.56 7.66 20.71
C THR A 57 4.05 7.46 20.52
N THR A 58 4.44 6.68 19.52
CA THR A 58 5.85 6.33 19.31
C THR A 58 6.68 7.53 18.82
N ILE A 59 6.06 8.48 18.12
CA ILE A 59 6.67 9.79 17.81
C ILE A 59 6.15 10.82 18.82
N ALA A 60 7.04 11.30 19.70
CA ALA A 60 6.68 12.05 20.90
C ALA A 60 5.94 13.38 20.65
N ASN A 61 6.19 14.04 19.51
CA ASN A 61 5.62 15.35 19.19
C ASN A 61 4.39 15.25 18.27
N GLY A 62 3.76 14.08 18.23
CA GLY A 62 2.65 13.80 17.34
C GLY A 62 3.08 13.55 15.89
N ASN A 63 2.18 12.94 15.14
CA ASN A 63 2.42 12.62 13.74
C ASN A 63 1.86 13.73 12.85
N ILE A 64 2.67 14.16 11.87
CA ILE A 64 2.31 15.17 10.88
C ILE A 64 2.18 14.46 9.52
N ASN A 65 1.25 14.91 8.68
CA ASN A 65 1.10 14.36 7.34
C ASN A 65 2.43 14.44 6.59
N SER A 66 2.75 13.40 5.83
CA SER A 66 4.02 13.23 5.09
C SER A 66 5.25 12.86 5.93
N LEU A 67 5.12 12.54 7.22
CA LEU A 67 6.21 11.87 7.95
C LEU A 67 6.48 10.50 7.34
N LEU A 68 7.75 10.18 7.08
CA LEU A 68 8.21 8.91 6.50
C LEU A 68 9.10 8.18 7.50
N VAL A 69 8.81 6.89 7.73
CA VAL A 69 9.57 6.01 8.64
C VAL A 69 9.73 4.63 8.02
N PHE A 70 10.73 3.88 8.49
CA PHE A 70 10.83 2.45 8.26
C PHE A 70 10.37 1.72 9.53
N ASN A 71 9.22 1.06 9.47
CA ASN A 71 8.76 0.20 10.56
C ASN A 71 9.62 -1.08 10.63
N THR A 72 10.02 -1.46 11.82
CA THR A 72 10.82 -2.67 12.10
C THR A 72 10.03 -3.76 12.84
N ALA A 73 8.84 -3.43 13.34
CA ALA A 73 8.02 -4.36 14.12
C ALA A 73 7.07 -5.19 13.26
N THR A 74 6.79 -6.42 13.69
CA THR A 74 5.63 -7.20 13.25
C THR A 74 4.68 -7.30 14.43
N VAL A 75 3.64 -6.47 14.44
CA VAL A 75 2.68 -6.36 15.55
C VAL A 75 1.35 -5.89 15.00
N ALA A 76 0.24 -6.41 15.54
CA ALA A 76 -1.12 -6.06 15.10
C ALA A 76 -1.27 -6.12 13.55
N ASP A 77 -1.58 -4.99 12.93
CA ASP A 77 -1.86 -4.82 11.50
C ASP A 77 -0.67 -4.27 10.70
N ILE A 78 0.52 -4.19 11.30
CA ILE A 78 1.73 -3.68 10.66
C ILE A 78 2.80 -4.76 10.51
N LYS A 79 3.61 -4.61 9.46
CA LYS A 79 4.75 -5.47 9.12
C LYS A 79 5.96 -4.59 8.83
N PRO A 80 7.20 -5.13 8.84
CA PRO A 80 8.37 -4.35 8.47
C PRO A 80 8.25 -3.73 7.07
N GLY A 81 8.70 -2.49 6.91
CA GLY A 81 8.62 -1.77 5.63
C GLY A 81 8.52 -0.25 5.79
N TYR A 82 8.42 0.46 4.68
CA TYR A 82 8.25 1.92 4.69
C TYR A 82 6.79 2.30 4.95
N TYR A 83 6.60 3.28 5.84
CA TYR A 83 5.30 3.83 6.18
C TYR A 83 5.34 5.35 6.12
N TYR A 84 4.27 5.96 5.64
CA TYR A 84 4.05 7.39 5.76
C TYR A 84 2.78 7.71 6.53
N TRP A 85 2.79 8.80 7.29
CA TRP A 85 1.61 9.27 8.00
C TRP A 85 0.73 10.11 7.08
N TYR A 86 -0.56 9.78 7.01
CA TYR A 86 -1.56 10.56 6.30
C TYR A 86 -2.95 10.28 6.90
N GLU A 87 -3.72 11.34 7.15
CA GLU A 87 -5.10 11.26 7.67
C GLU A 87 -5.24 10.30 8.86
N ASN A 88 -4.48 10.56 9.92
CA ASN A 88 -4.52 9.80 11.18
C ASN A 88 -4.14 8.31 11.08
N LYS A 89 -3.40 7.93 10.02
CA LYS A 89 -2.99 6.54 9.80
C LYS A 89 -1.58 6.44 9.23
N TRP A 90 -0.86 5.41 9.67
CA TRP A 90 0.35 4.91 9.01
C TRP A 90 -0.02 4.06 7.81
N ASN A 91 0.30 4.56 6.63
CA ASN A 91 0.07 3.89 5.35
C ASN A 91 1.37 3.24 4.89
N ARG A 92 1.34 1.93 4.66
CA ARG A 92 2.51 1.18 4.16
C ARG A 92 2.70 1.48 2.67
N ILE A 93 3.94 1.73 2.27
CA ILE A 93 4.33 1.75 0.85
C ILE A 93 4.52 0.30 0.42
N VAL A 94 3.55 -0.22 -0.32
CA VAL A 94 3.51 -1.63 -0.74
C VAL A 94 4.27 -1.80 -2.05
N VAL A 95 5.10 -2.85 -2.16
CA VAL A 95 5.79 -3.21 -3.41
C VAL A 95 4.90 -4.09 -4.30
N SER A 96 5.10 -4.05 -5.62
CA SER A 96 4.39 -4.89 -6.56
C SER A 96 4.56 -6.38 -6.19
N GLY A 97 3.44 -7.06 -5.90
CA GLY A 97 3.41 -8.46 -5.48
C GLY A 97 2.99 -8.70 -4.02
N GLU A 98 2.95 -7.66 -3.17
CA GLU A 98 2.38 -7.75 -1.82
C GLU A 98 0.88 -7.41 -1.77
N ASN A 99 0.38 -6.69 -2.79
CA ASN A 99 -1.05 -6.52 -2.99
C ASN A 99 -1.61 -7.84 -3.55
N ASN A 100 -1.80 -8.83 -2.68
CA ASN A 100 -2.67 -9.95 -3.00
C ASN A 100 -4.05 -9.34 -3.17
N GLY A 101 -4.48 -9.15 -4.42
CA GLY A 101 -5.86 -8.78 -4.72
C GLY A 101 -6.81 -9.74 -3.99
N ILE A 102 -8.07 -9.35 -3.86
CA ILE A 102 -9.14 -10.24 -3.39
C ILE A 102 -8.99 -11.59 -4.09
N ALA A 103 -8.80 -12.66 -3.30
CA ALA A 103 -8.76 -14.01 -3.84
C ALA A 103 -10.01 -14.21 -4.71
N GLY A 104 -9.83 -14.70 -5.94
CA GLY A 104 -10.96 -14.98 -6.82
C GLY A 104 -11.98 -15.82 -6.06
N GLY A 105 -13.25 -15.44 -6.12
CA GLY A 105 -14.31 -16.23 -5.50
C GLY A 105 -14.30 -17.66 -6.08
N THR A 106 -14.69 -18.63 -5.27
CA THR A 106 -14.97 -19.98 -5.79
C THR A 106 -16.02 -19.85 -6.89
N GLY A 107 -15.79 -20.45 -8.07
CA GLY A 107 -16.78 -20.45 -9.14
C GLY A 107 -18.13 -20.99 -8.64
N ALA A 108 -19.23 -20.50 -9.19
CA ALA A 108 -20.54 -21.04 -8.87
C ALA A 108 -20.55 -22.56 -9.16
N PRO A 109 -21.18 -23.39 -8.31
CA PRO A 109 -21.41 -24.79 -8.62
C PRO A 109 -22.03 -24.93 -10.01
N GLY A 110 -21.62 -25.94 -10.77
CA GLY A 110 -22.29 -26.26 -12.03
C GLY A 110 -23.78 -26.51 -11.80
N THR A 111 -24.60 -26.26 -12.82
CA THR A 111 -26.01 -26.65 -12.79
C THR A 111 -26.12 -28.13 -12.43
N PRO A 112 -26.95 -28.53 -11.44
CA PRO A 112 -27.19 -29.94 -11.16
C PRO A 112 -27.56 -30.68 -12.44
N GLY A 113 -27.07 -31.91 -12.59
CA GLY A 113 -27.48 -32.77 -13.69
C GLY A 113 -29.00 -32.98 -13.67
N ALA A 114 -29.57 -33.32 -14.82
CA ALA A 114 -30.96 -33.72 -14.89
C ALA A 114 -31.24 -34.84 -13.86
N SER A 115 -32.36 -34.75 -13.14
CA SER A 115 -32.77 -35.80 -12.22
C SER A 115 -32.77 -37.16 -12.92
N GLY A 116 -32.17 -38.16 -12.28
CA GLY A 116 -32.20 -39.54 -12.77
C GLY A 116 -33.63 -40.07 -12.92
N ILE A 117 -33.77 -41.17 -13.67
CA ILE A 117 -35.02 -41.91 -13.75
C ILE A 117 -35.34 -42.44 -12.35
N ASN A 118 -36.56 -42.20 -11.83
CA ASN A 118 -36.97 -42.71 -10.53
C ASN A 118 -36.99 -44.24 -10.54
N ALA A 119 -36.68 -44.89 -9.42
CA ALA A 119 -36.61 -46.35 -9.32
C ALA A 119 -37.96 -47.06 -9.59
N ASP A 120 -39.07 -46.33 -9.54
CA ASP A 120 -40.44 -46.79 -9.83
C ASP A 120 -40.89 -46.50 -11.26
N SER A 121 -40.07 -45.84 -12.08
CA SER A 121 -40.42 -45.53 -13.47
C SER A 121 -40.44 -46.81 -14.30
N THR A 122 -41.55 -47.05 -14.98
CA THR A 122 -41.69 -48.21 -15.86
C THR A 122 -41.14 -47.86 -17.25
N ILE A 123 -40.24 -48.69 -17.79
CA ILE A 123 -39.66 -48.52 -19.12
C ILE A 123 -40.36 -49.47 -20.09
N TYR A 124 -40.87 -48.93 -21.19
CA TYR A 124 -41.45 -49.70 -22.29
C TYR A 124 -40.60 -49.54 -23.54
N VAL A 125 -40.26 -50.66 -24.20
CA VAL A 125 -39.55 -50.65 -25.49
C VAL A 125 -40.54 -51.09 -26.56
N ASP A 126 -40.77 -50.24 -27.56
CA ASP A 126 -41.48 -50.64 -28.76
C ASP A 126 -40.51 -51.36 -29.71
N ASN A 127 -40.66 -52.68 -29.83
CA ASN A 127 -39.78 -53.50 -30.66
C ASN A 127 -40.02 -53.35 -32.17
N SER A 128 -41.06 -52.62 -32.60
CA SER A 128 -41.29 -52.32 -34.01
C SER A 128 -40.56 -51.05 -34.46
N THR A 129 -40.45 -50.06 -33.57
CA THR A 129 -39.83 -48.74 -33.88
C THR A 129 -38.47 -48.54 -33.23
N GLY A 130 -38.11 -49.33 -32.22
CA GLY A 130 -36.89 -49.17 -31.43
C GLY A 130 -36.91 -48.00 -30.44
N ILE A 131 -38.05 -47.33 -30.28
CA ILE A 131 -38.22 -46.20 -29.35
C ILE A 131 -38.45 -46.73 -27.93
N VAL A 132 -37.80 -46.08 -26.96
CA VAL A 132 -37.96 -46.37 -25.54
C VAL A 132 -38.82 -45.27 -24.88
N TYR A 133 -39.91 -45.68 -24.25
CA TYR A 133 -40.82 -44.81 -23.50
C TYR A 133 -40.59 -44.99 -21.99
N ILE A 134 -40.61 -43.89 -21.25
CA ILE A 134 -40.54 -43.90 -19.78
C ILE A 134 -41.88 -43.39 -19.26
N LEU A 135 -42.63 -44.24 -18.56
CA LEU A 135 -43.87 -43.84 -17.90
C LEU A 135 -43.52 -43.22 -16.54
N LYS A 136 -43.79 -41.92 -16.38
CA LYS A 136 -43.71 -41.26 -15.06
C LYS A 136 -44.91 -41.72 -14.21
N PRO A 137 -44.70 -42.35 -13.05
CA PRO A 137 -45.82 -42.67 -12.16
C PRO A 137 -46.35 -41.38 -11.53
N GLY A 138 -47.62 -41.04 -11.76
CA GLY A 138 -48.33 -39.99 -11.01
C GLY A 138 -48.45 -38.60 -11.66
N THR A 139 -49.14 -38.51 -12.80
CA THR A 139 -50.11 -37.42 -13.00
C THR A 139 -51.52 -37.96 -12.86
#